data_AF-A0A1T4QTU0-F1
#
_entry.id   AF-A0A1T4QTU0-F1
#
_cell.length_a   1.000
_cell.length_b   1.000
_cell.length_c   1.000
_cell.angle_alpha   90.00
_cell.angle_beta   90.00
_cell.angle_gamma   90.00
#
_symmetry.space_group_name_H-M   'P 1'
#
loop_
_entity.id
_entity.type
_entity.pdbx_description
1 polymer ?
#
loop_
_entity_poly.entity_id
_entity_poly.type
_entity_poly.pdbx_seq_one_letter_code
_entity_poly.pdbx_strand_id
1 'polypeptide(L)'
;MEETDKIHLSPPFDEDEWLKLIFLLSDTHSWLNELVNGAMLRVPMKDRKKLFRKSYYITVNALAHIMERHYYKIPRHPNVSKFTIPVVEILSLLRDANTEPFTPVIGATYLKRVIDTGSIIGHDFNQLPTSLLTVLTDSGGRILTAFPGCMKPQTSISNL
;
A
#
# COMPACT_ATOMS: atom_id res chain seq x y z
N MET A 1 36.95 6.37 -48.29
CA MET A 1 35.69 5.68 -47.96
C MET A 1 35.10 6.49 -46.82
N GLU A 2 34.33 7.52 -47.16
CA GLU A 2 33.74 8.45 -46.19
C GLU A 2 32.50 7.80 -45.58
N GLU A 3 32.56 7.54 -44.29
CA GLU A 3 31.44 7.11 -43.47
C GLU A 3 30.61 8.37 -43.17
N THR A 4 29.44 8.47 -43.80
CA THR A 4 28.53 9.60 -43.60
C THR A 4 27.82 9.42 -42.26
N ASP A 5 28.18 10.28 -41.30
CA ASP A 5 27.46 10.47 -40.05
C ASP A 5 25.98 10.73 -40.34
N LYS A 6 25.14 9.73 -40.05
CA LYS A 6 23.69 9.91 -40.03
C LYS A 6 23.35 10.77 -38.82
N ILE A 7 23.24 12.08 -39.04
CA ILE A 7 22.72 13.02 -38.06
C ILE A 7 21.29 12.59 -37.75
N HIS A 8 21.08 12.00 -36.58
CA HIS A 8 19.76 11.64 -36.07
C HIS A 8 19.08 12.95 -35.64
N LEU A 9 18.48 13.65 -36.60
CA LEU A 9 17.67 14.84 -36.33
C LEU A 9 16.38 14.37 -35.65
N SER A 10 16.34 14.43 -34.32
CA SER A 10 15.06 14.38 -33.61
C SER A 10 14.17 15.51 -34.13
N PRO A 11 12.88 15.26 -34.36
CA PRO A 11 11.97 16.30 -34.81
C PRO A 11 12.00 17.48 -33.82
N PRO A 12 11.84 18.73 -34.30
CA PRO A 12 11.78 19.90 -33.43
C PRO A 12 10.61 19.75 -32.45
N PHE A 13 10.79 20.27 -31.24
CA PHE A 13 9.77 20.22 -30.20
C PHE A 13 8.52 21.00 -30.64
N ASP A 14 7.38 20.31 -30.67
CA ASP A 14 6.06 20.92 -30.90
C ASP A 14 5.43 21.24 -29.54
N GLU A 15 5.49 22.51 -29.16
CA GLU A 15 4.97 23.00 -27.88
C GLU A 15 3.43 22.87 -27.80
N ASP A 16 2.72 23.08 -28.91
CA ASP A 16 1.26 23.00 -28.94
C ASP A 16 0.77 21.57 -28.76
N GLU A 17 1.43 20.60 -29.41
CA GLU A 17 1.14 19.18 -29.22
C GLU A 17 1.48 18.74 -27.79
N TRP A 18 2.63 19.17 -27.27
CA TRP A 18 3.03 18.87 -25.89
C TRP A 18 2.04 19.42 -24.87
N LEU A 19 1.58 20.67 -25.01
CA LEU A 19 0.58 21.27 -24.13
C LEU A 19 -0.73 20.49 -24.15
N LYS A 20 -1.23 20.11 -25.34
CA LYS A 20 -2.43 19.26 -25.48
C LYS A 20 -2.27 17.93 -24.73
N LEU A 21 -1.10 17.30 -24.87
CA LEU A 21 -0.79 16.05 -24.18
C LEU A 21 -0.78 16.24 -22.66
N ILE A 22 -0.19 17.32 -22.14
CA ILE A 22 -0.16 17.61 -20.70
C ILE A 22 -1.58 17.80 -20.15
N PHE A 23 -2.44 18.55 -20.84
CA PHE A 23 -3.83 18.73 -20.41
C PHE A 23 -4.62 17.42 -20.45
N LEU A 24 -4.45 16.62 -21.50
CA LEU A 24 -5.08 15.29 -21.59
C LEU A 24 -4.66 14.37 -20.43
N LEU A 25 -3.38 14.36 -20.08
CA LEU A 25 -2.85 13.58 -18.96
C LEU A 25 -3.41 14.08 -17.62
N SER A 26 -3.53 15.40 -17.45
CA SER A 26 -4.13 16.02 -16.25
C SER A 26 -5.60 15.62 -16.08
N ASP A 27 -6.39 15.68 -17.16
CA ASP A 27 -7.80 15.30 -17.14
C ASP A 27 -7.98 13.80 -16.87
N THR A 28 -7.16 12.97 -17.52
CA THR A 28 -7.15 11.51 -17.31
C THR A 28 -6.78 11.17 -15.86
N HIS A 29 -5.77 11.85 -15.30
CA HIS A 29 -5.37 11.66 -13.90
C HIS A 29 -6.51 12.04 -12.94
N SER A 30 -7.21 13.15 -13.21
CA SER A 30 -8.36 13.60 -12.41
C SER A 30 -9.50 12.57 -12.46
N TRP A 31 -9.85 12.09 -13.64
CA TRP A 31 -10.86 11.06 -13.82
C TRP A 31 -10.51 9.75 -13.10
N LEU A 32 -9.26 9.29 -13.21
CA LEU A 32 -8.79 8.10 -12.49
C LEU A 32 -8.89 8.28 -10.97
N ASN A 33 -8.55 9.46 -10.44
CA ASN A 33 -8.69 9.76 -9.01
C ASN A 33 -10.16 9.72 -8.57
N GLU A 34 -11.09 10.20 -9.38
CA GLU A 34 -12.53 10.09 -9.10
C GLU A 34 -13.00 8.63 -9.05
N LEU A 35 -12.58 7.80 -10.00
CA LEU A 35 -12.89 6.37 -10.01
C LEU A 35 -12.34 5.66 -8.76
N VAL A 36 -11.10 5.95 -8.38
CA VAL A 36 -10.47 5.41 -7.17
C VAL A 36 -11.27 5.82 -5.93
N ASN A 37 -11.59 7.11 -5.79
CA ASN A 37 -12.39 7.61 -4.68
C ASN A 37 -13.77 6.94 -4.63
N GLY A 38 -14.43 6.80 -5.79
CA GLY A 38 -15.71 6.11 -5.92
C GLY A 38 -15.64 4.66 -5.47
N ALA A 39 -14.62 3.91 -5.89
CA ALA A 39 -14.41 2.52 -5.49
C ALA A 39 -14.17 2.40 -3.97
N MET A 40 -13.30 3.24 -3.42
CA MET A 40 -12.95 3.22 -1.99
C MET A 40 -14.14 3.60 -1.08
N LEU A 41 -15.01 4.50 -1.54
CA LEU A 41 -16.19 4.94 -0.79
C LEU A 41 -17.34 3.93 -0.78
N ARG A 42 -17.34 2.93 -1.67
CA ARG A 42 -18.36 1.86 -1.72
C ARG A 42 -18.26 0.88 -0.56
N VAL A 43 -17.14 0.85 0.17
CA VAL A 43 -16.99 -0.10 1.28
C VAL A 43 -17.88 0.32 2.46
N PRO A 44 -18.77 -0.57 2.95
CA PRO A 44 -19.74 -0.25 4.00
C PRO A 44 -19.08 -0.24 5.38
N MET A 45 -18.30 0.80 5.66
CA MET A 45 -17.55 0.99 6.90
C MET A 45 -17.89 2.35 7.54
N LYS A 46 -18.05 2.37 8.87
CA LYS A 46 -18.21 3.60 9.65
C LYS A 46 -16.94 4.46 9.58
N ASP A 47 -17.08 5.78 9.62
CA ASP A 47 -15.93 6.71 9.63
C ASP A 47 -14.88 6.49 8.53
N ARG A 48 -15.26 5.90 7.37
CA ARG A 48 -14.33 5.55 6.29
C ARG A 48 -13.43 6.71 5.83
N LYS A 49 -13.89 7.96 5.96
CA LYS A 49 -13.11 9.18 5.66
C LYS A 49 -11.80 9.27 6.47
N LYS A 50 -11.72 8.65 7.66
CA LYS A 50 -10.51 8.65 8.50
C LYS A 50 -9.33 7.92 7.85
N LEU A 51 -9.59 6.91 7.01
CA LEU A 51 -8.55 6.20 6.23
C LEU A 51 -8.06 6.96 4.99
N PHE A 52 -8.57 8.16 4.76
CA PHE A 52 -8.23 8.99 3.60
C PHE A 52 -7.77 10.39 4.03
N ARG A 53 -7.39 10.58 5.31
CA ARG A 53 -6.90 11.86 5.83
C ARG A 53 -5.40 12.01 5.58
N LYS A 54 -4.94 13.24 5.35
CA LYS A 54 -3.52 13.53 5.00
C LYS A 54 -2.49 12.98 5.99
N SER A 55 -2.84 12.82 7.27
CA SER A 55 -1.92 12.36 8.31
C SER A 55 -1.84 10.83 8.45
N TYR A 56 -2.83 10.10 7.93
CA TYR A 56 -2.90 8.64 7.97
C TYR A 56 -3.88 8.15 6.93
N TYR A 57 -3.39 7.50 5.89
CA TYR A 57 -4.24 7.10 4.77
C TYR A 57 -3.78 5.86 4.04
N ILE A 58 -4.73 5.17 3.41
CA ILE A 58 -4.47 4.05 2.51
C ILE A 58 -4.64 4.50 1.05
N THR A 59 -3.74 4.03 0.19
CA THR A 59 -3.87 4.20 -1.27
C THR A 59 -4.49 2.96 -1.89
N VAL A 60 -5.05 3.09 -3.10
CA VAL A 60 -5.56 1.93 -3.85
C VAL A 60 -4.48 0.88 -4.09
N ASN A 61 -3.23 1.28 -4.34
CA ASN A 61 -2.11 0.38 -4.55
C ASN A 61 -1.78 -0.41 -3.27
N ALA A 62 -1.74 0.27 -2.11
CA ALA A 62 -1.50 -0.40 -0.84
C ALA A 62 -2.65 -1.37 -0.49
N LEU A 63 -3.90 -0.98 -0.74
CA LEU A 63 -5.04 -1.88 -0.52
C LEU A 63 -4.97 -3.09 -1.45
N ALA A 64 -4.71 -2.89 -2.75
CA ALA A 64 -4.55 -3.98 -3.71
C ALA A 64 -3.44 -4.94 -3.27
N HIS A 65 -2.30 -4.41 -2.84
CA HIS A 65 -1.20 -5.22 -2.28
C HIS A 65 -1.65 -6.05 -1.06
N ILE A 66 -2.33 -5.42 -0.09
CA ILE A 66 -2.82 -6.12 1.11
C ILE A 66 -3.81 -7.22 0.73
N MET A 67 -4.74 -6.94 -0.19
CA MET A 67 -5.71 -7.94 -0.65
C MET A 67 -5.00 -9.09 -1.36
N GLU A 68 -4.17 -8.79 -2.35
CA GLU A 68 -3.47 -9.79 -3.15
C GLU A 68 -2.56 -10.68 -2.30
N ARG A 69 -1.76 -10.07 -1.43
CA ARG A 69 -0.73 -10.79 -0.67
C ARG A 69 -1.27 -11.38 0.61
N HIS A 70 -2.16 -10.69 1.31
CA HIS A 70 -2.55 -11.02 2.68
C HIS A 70 -4.02 -11.40 2.87
N TYR A 71 -4.90 -11.35 1.86
CA TYR A 71 -6.28 -11.82 2.04
C TYR A 71 -6.43 -13.30 1.67
N TYR A 72 -7.07 -14.10 2.54
CA TYR A 72 -7.17 -15.55 2.35
C TYR A 72 -7.95 -15.99 1.11
N LYS A 73 -8.94 -15.20 0.67
CA LYS A 73 -9.74 -15.54 -0.53
C LYS A 73 -8.98 -15.34 -1.84
N ILE A 74 -7.80 -14.72 -1.80
CA ILE A 74 -6.93 -14.58 -2.96
C ILE A 74 -5.80 -15.61 -2.81
N PRO A 75 -5.83 -16.73 -3.56
CA PRO A 75 -4.89 -17.84 -3.41
C PRO A 75 -3.53 -17.55 -4.09
N ARG A 76 -2.93 -16.40 -3.76
CA ARG A 76 -1.56 -16.02 -4.12
C ARG A 76 -0.72 -15.94 -2.86
N HIS A 77 0.57 -16.24 -2.95
CA HIS A 77 1.51 -16.18 -1.81
C HIS A 77 1.04 -16.99 -0.58
N PRO A 78 0.89 -18.32 -0.65
CA PRO A 78 0.34 -19.13 0.45
C PRO A 78 1.20 -19.10 1.74
N ASN A 79 2.51 -18.88 1.61
CA ASN A 79 3.46 -18.97 2.73
C ASN A 79 3.67 -17.64 3.48
N VAL A 80 2.74 -16.68 3.33
CA VAL A 80 2.77 -15.39 4.04
C VAL A 80 1.61 -15.32 5.02
N SER A 81 1.65 -14.37 5.95
CA SER A 81 0.52 -14.12 6.86
C SER A 81 -0.76 -13.82 6.09
N LYS A 82 -1.90 -14.36 6.55
CA LYS A 82 -3.20 -14.22 5.87
C LYS A 82 -4.30 -13.76 6.82
N PHE A 83 -4.97 -12.65 6.50
CA PHE A 83 -6.23 -12.26 7.10
C PHE A 83 -7.31 -13.28 6.74
N THR A 84 -8.07 -13.73 7.73
CA THR A 84 -9.25 -14.61 7.56
C THR A 84 -10.58 -13.90 7.85
N ILE A 85 -10.51 -12.64 8.28
CA ILE A 85 -11.65 -11.75 8.53
C ILE A 85 -12.15 -11.03 7.27
N PRO A 86 -13.40 -10.51 7.24
CA PRO A 86 -13.92 -9.74 6.11
C PRO A 86 -13.14 -8.46 5.82
N VAL A 87 -13.11 -8.02 4.55
CA VAL A 87 -12.40 -6.79 4.10
C VAL A 87 -12.83 -5.54 4.87
N VAL A 88 -14.13 -5.42 5.20
CA VAL A 88 -14.66 -4.31 5.99
C VAL A 88 -14.03 -4.25 7.38
N GLU A 89 -13.80 -5.40 7.98
CA GLU A 89 -13.16 -5.53 9.29
C GLU A 89 -11.66 -5.21 9.20
N ILE A 90 -10.96 -5.73 8.18
CA ILE A 90 -9.56 -5.37 7.90
C ILE A 90 -9.42 -3.85 7.84
N LEU A 91 -10.23 -3.18 7.02
CA LEU A 91 -10.17 -1.72 6.89
C LEU A 91 -10.52 -0.99 8.19
N SER A 92 -11.47 -1.49 8.97
CA SER A 92 -11.81 -0.92 10.28
C SER A 92 -10.61 -0.99 11.23
N LEU A 93 -9.91 -2.13 11.26
CA LEU A 93 -8.70 -2.27 12.06
C LEU A 93 -7.57 -1.35 11.56
N LEU A 94 -7.40 -1.21 10.24
CA LEU A 94 -6.42 -0.26 9.69
C LEU A 94 -6.76 1.18 10.08
N ARG A 95 -8.04 1.55 10.12
CA ARG A 95 -8.49 2.89 10.54
C ARG A 95 -8.13 3.13 12.00
N ASP A 96 -8.42 2.16 12.84
CA ASP A 96 -8.26 2.27 14.29
C ASP A 96 -6.79 2.20 14.69
N ALA A 97 -5.97 1.50 13.92
CA ALA A 97 -4.51 1.46 14.08
C ALA A 97 -3.83 2.84 14.12
N ASN A 98 -4.45 3.88 13.58
CA ASN A 98 -3.91 5.23 13.65
C ASN A 98 -3.73 5.77 15.08
N THR A 99 -4.53 5.29 16.05
CA THR A 99 -4.43 5.74 17.45
C THR A 99 -3.28 5.09 18.21
N GLU A 100 -2.69 4.04 17.65
CA GLU A 100 -1.65 3.25 18.30
C GLU A 100 -0.27 3.88 18.13
N PRO A 101 0.62 3.75 19.14
CA PRO A 101 1.97 4.27 19.07
C PRO A 101 2.76 3.54 17.98
N PHE A 102 3.69 4.26 17.35
CA PHE A 102 4.55 3.72 16.33
C PHE A 102 6.00 3.62 16.78
N THR A 103 6.72 2.70 16.16
CA THR A 103 8.16 2.50 16.33
C THR A 103 8.84 2.57 14.97
N PRO A 104 9.98 3.27 14.83
CA PRO A 104 10.82 3.18 13.64
C PRO A 104 11.29 1.73 13.44
N VAL A 105 11.36 1.28 12.18
CA VAL A 105 12.00 0.01 11.87
C VAL A 105 13.49 0.25 11.60
N ILE A 106 14.35 -0.43 12.36
CA ILE A 106 15.81 -0.31 12.21
C ILE A 106 16.22 -0.67 10.77
N GLY A 107 17.04 0.18 10.15
CA GLY A 107 17.50 -0.03 8.78
C GLY A 107 16.47 0.29 7.69
N ALA A 108 15.33 0.89 8.04
CA ALA A 108 14.28 1.25 7.10
C ALA A 108 13.72 2.66 7.35
N THR A 109 13.07 3.22 6.33
CA THR A 109 12.43 4.55 6.38
C THR A 109 10.97 4.53 6.82
N TYR A 110 10.44 3.35 7.15
CA TYR A 110 9.04 3.18 7.53
C TYR A 110 8.85 2.98 9.04
N LEU A 111 7.67 3.37 9.49
CA LEU A 111 7.20 3.28 10.85
C LEU A 111 6.30 2.05 10.97
N LYS A 112 6.34 1.40 12.14
CA LYS A 112 5.58 0.18 12.44
C LYS A 112 4.65 0.41 13.62
N ARG A 113 3.41 -0.08 13.50
CA ARG A 113 2.47 -0.29 14.60
C ARG A 113 2.17 -1.77 14.70
N VAL A 114 2.15 -2.29 15.93
CA VAL A 114 1.73 -3.67 16.23
C VAL A 114 0.63 -3.58 17.27
N ILE A 115 -0.51 -4.20 16.99
CA ILE A 115 -1.75 -4.00 17.72
C ILE A 115 -2.34 -5.35 18.02
N ASP A 116 -2.68 -5.60 19.28
CA ASP A 116 -3.53 -6.73 19.62
C ASP A 116 -4.99 -6.34 19.44
N THR A 117 -5.67 -7.01 18.51
CA THR A 117 -7.06 -6.73 18.18
C THR A 117 -8.05 -7.39 19.14
N GLY A 118 -7.56 -8.26 20.05
CA GLY A 118 -8.39 -8.98 21.03
C GLY A 118 -9.18 -10.15 20.46
N SER A 119 -9.14 -10.39 19.15
CA SER A 119 -9.76 -11.53 18.47
C SER A 119 -8.84 -12.09 17.38
N ILE A 120 -9.03 -13.35 16.97
CA ILE A 120 -8.23 -13.93 15.89
C ILE A 120 -8.61 -13.28 14.56
N ILE A 121 -7.65 -12.62 13.92
CA ILE A 121 -7.84 -11.91 12.64
C ILE A 121 -7.28 -12.68 11.44
N GLY A 122 -6.51 -13.74 11.70
CA GLY A 122 -5.81 -14.46 10.65
C GLY A 122 -4.76 -15.42 11.16
N HIS A 123 -3.88 -15.81 10.24
CA HIS A 123 -2.70 -16.61 10.53
C HIS A 123 -1.44 -15.77 10.30
N ASP A 124 -0.45 -15.92 11.18
CA ASP A 124 0.85 -15.27 11.06
C ASP A 124 1.75 -15.98 10.03
N PHE A 125 3.03 -15.58 9.95
CA PHE A 125 3.97 -16.17 9.01
C PHE A 125 4.34 -17.63 9.32
N ASN A 126 4.13 -18.08 10.56
CA ASN A 126 4.30 -19.47 10.99
C ASN A 126 3.01 -20.28 10.78
N GLN A 127 1.99 -19.69 10.15
CA GLN A 127 0.67 -20.29 9.95
C GLN A 127 -0.09 -20.56 11.26
N LEU A 128 0.25 -19.83 12.33
CA LEU A 128 -0.45 -19.93 13.61
C LEU A 128 -1.54 -18.86 13.69
N PRO A 129 -2.71 -19.17 14.28
CA PRO A 129 -3.74 -18.17 14.55
C PRO A 129 -3.18 -17.00 15.35
N THR A 130 -3.55 -15.77 14.97
CA THR A 130 -3.05 -14.56 15.63
C THR A 130 -4.12 -13.48 15.74
N SER A 131 -4.08 -12.75 16.85
CA SER A 131 -4.84 -11.51 17.06
C SER A 131 -4.03 -10.25 16.77
N LEU A 132 -2.74 -10.40 16.46
CA LEU A 132 -1.85 -9.28 16.23
C LEU A 132 -2.01 -8.76 14.79
N LEU A 133 -2.11 -7.45 14.66
CA LEU A 133 -2.06 -6.72 13.39
C LEU A 133 -0.76 -5.91 13.34
N THR A 134 0.02 -6.06 12.27
CA THR A 134 1.10 -5.13 11.93
C THR A 134 0.66 -4.19 10.83
N VAL A 135 0.87 -2.89 11.02
CA VAL A 135 0.70 -1.85 9.99
C VAL A 135 2.00 -1.10 9.78
N LEU A 136 2.42 -0.97 8.52
CA LEU A 136 3.59 -0.20 8.13
C LEU A 136 3.18 1.07 7.41
N THR A 137 3.72 2.22 7.84
CA THR A 137 3.50 3.53 7.21
C THR A 137 4.81 4.19 6.84
N ASP A 138 4.82 5.04 5.81
CA ASP A 138 5.92 6.00 5.63
C ASP A 138 5.82 7.18 6.63
N SER A 139 6.80 8.09 6.58
CA SER A 139 6.84 9.29 7.42
C SER A 139 5.70 10.28 7.13
N GLY A 140 5.05 10.18 5.96
CA GLY A 140 3.87 10.97 5.61
C GLY A 140 2.55 10.37 6.10
N GLY A 141 2.59 9.21 6.76
CA GLY A 141 1.40 8.51 7.25
C GLY A 141 0.70 7.66 6.19
N ARG A 142 1.28 7.48 5.01
CA ARG A 142 0.72 6.58 4.00
C ARG A 142 0.95 5.14 4.43
N ILE A 143 -0.12 4.35 4.51
CA ILE A 143 -0.04 2.90 4.72
C ILE A 143 0.67 2.28 3.51
N LEU A 144 1.77 1.58 3.78
CA LEU A 144 2.56 0.83 2.80
C LEU A 144 2.04 -0.59 2.66
N THR A 145 1.77 -1.25 3.79
CA THR A 145 1.19 -2.59 3.87
C THR A 145 0.67 -2.86 5.28
N ALA A 146 -0.10 -3.93 5.42
CA ALA A 146 -0.54 -4.46 6.70
C ALA A 146 -0.78 -5.97 6.61
N PHE A 147 -0.56 -6.68 7.71
CA PHE A 147 -0.68 -8.13 7.75
C PHE A 147 -0.87 -8.66 9.18
N PRO A 148 -1.45 -9.86 9.35
CA PRO A 148 -1.53 -10.51 10.66
C PRO A 148 -0.16 -10.97 11.18
N GLY A 149 0.00 -10.91 12.50
CA GLY A 149 1.22 -11.26 13.20
C GLY A 149 2.24 -10.14 13.24
N CYS A 150 3.45 -10.47 13.69
CA CYS A 150 4.59 -9.56 13.77
C CYS A 150 5.47 -9.65 12.51
N MET A 151 6.30 -8.64 12.28
CA MET A 151 7.40 -8.77 11.31
C MET A 151 8.28 -9.96 11.69
N LYS A 152 8.72 -10.74 10.69
CA LYS A 152 9.79 -11.71 10.91
C LYS A 152 11.00 -10.97 11.51
N PRO A 153 11.63 -11.50 12.57
CA PRO A 153 12.93 -11.01 12.99
C PRO A 153 13.84 -10.97 11.76
N GLN A 154 14.45 -9.82 11.48
CA GLN A 154 15.60 -9.82 10.59
C GLN A 154 16.67 -10.55 11.36
N THR A 155 16.89 -11.83 11.05
CA THR A 155 18.09 -12.52 11.50
C THR A 155 19.24 -11.70 10.94
N SER A 156 19.93 -10.96 11.79
CA SER A 156 21.24 -10.41 11.45
C SER A 156 22.10 -11.62 11.10
N ILE A 157 22.28 -11.87 9.81
CA ILE A 157 23.35 -12.74 9.35
C ILE A 157 24.62 -11.94 9.59
N SER A 158 25.10 -11.95 10.84
CA SER A 158 26.49 -11.71 11.15
C SER A 158 27.26 -12.95 10.68
N ASN A 159 27.59 -12.98 9.39
CA ASN A 159 28.53 -13.95 8.85
C ASN A 159 29.86 -13.26 8.63
N LEU A 160 30.87 -13.81 9.32
CA LEU A 160 32.33 -13.66 9.18
C LEU A 160 32.96 -12.44 9.84
#